data_AF-E6YKJ3-F1
#
_entry.id   AF-E6YKJ3-F1
#
_cell.length_a   1.000
_cell.length_b   1.000
_cell.length_c   1.000
_cell.angle_alpha   90.00
_cell.angle_beta   90.00
_cell.angle_gamma   90.00
#
_symmetry.space_group_name_H-M   'P 1'
#
loop_
_entity.id
_entity.type
_entity.pdbx_description
1 polymer ?
#
loop_
_entity_poly.entity_id
_entity_poly.type
_entity_poly.pdbx_seq_one_letter_code
_entity_poly.pdbx_strand_id
1 'polypeptide(L)'
;MFIQSILFFILGIATISWLLVLISPLIWRKVLHFAYKSVSAKIPLSLIEIQANQNFLCAQHAVELARHAQKYDSLQKKYAQLKIQLSLQKEQLCSSYFPPQCTPLLSPKTESVEKKNNVLATNTFIKEIKAMHEKIAHYKKRLKNIQIDELDTAAKDQLLHELCEETKELAATLAAHIAIKEGKDSSINKLIKGSKNKNDLASYIRKKIVNTKKTPLPEN
;
A
#
# COMPACT_ATOMS: atom_id res chain seq x y z
N MET A 1 -7.33 -39.46 60.12
CA MET A 1 -7.28 -39.98 58.73
C MET A 1 -7.33 -38.86 57.68
N PHE A 2 -8.25 -37.88 57.78
CA PHE A 2 -8.36 -36.79 56.78
C PHE A 2 -7.13 -35.89 56.65
N ILE A 3 -6.49 -35.49 57.76
CA ILE A 3 -5.29 -34.62 57.75
C ILE A 3 -4.15 -35.25 56.94
N GLN A 4 -3.91 -36.55 57.13
CA GLN A 4 -2.86 -37.28 56.41
C GLN A 4 -3.15 -37.32 54.90
N SER A 5 -4.41 -37.53 54.51
CA SER A 5 -4.80 -37.55 53.10
C SER A 5 -4.63 -36.18 52.43
N ILE A 6 -4.96 -35.09 53.14
CA ILE A 6 -4.78 -33.72 52.63
C ILE A 6 -3.30 -33.39 52.46
N LEU A 7 -2.45 -33.84 53.40
CA LEU A 7 -1.01 -33.59 53.33
C LEU A 7 -0.35 -34.29 52.13
N PHE A 8 -0.73 -35.54 51.84
CA PHE A 8 -0.27 -36.25 50.65
C PHE A 8 -0.79 -35.63 49.35
N PHE A 9 -2.00 -35.09 49.35
CA PHE A 9 -2.57 -34.42 48.19
C PHE A 9 -1.78 -33.16 47.80
N ILE A 10 -1.48 -32.30 48.78
CA ILE A 10 -0.68 -31.08 48.57
C ILE A 10 0.74 -31.46 48.11
N LEU A 11 1.33 -32.50 48.71
CA LEU A 11 2.65 -33.00 48.33
C LEU A 11 2.66 -33.56 46.89
N GLY A 12 1.59 -34.24 46.48
CA GLY A 12 1.40 -34.72 45.11
C GLY A 12 1.33 -33.58 44.09
N ILE A 13 0.55 -32.53 44.37
CA ILE A 13 0.45 -31.37 43.47
C ILE A 13 1.80 -30.63 43.40
N ALA A 14 2.47 -30.44 44.55
CA ALA A 14 3.76 -29.77 44.61
C ALA A 14 4.82 -30.53 43.79
N THR A 15 4.86 -31.86 43.89
CA THR A 15 5.82 -32.70 43.14
C THR A 15 5.53 -32.71 41.65
N ILE A 16 4.27 -32.82 41.22
CA ILE A 16 3.90 -32.76 39.81
C ILE A 16 4.22 -31.38 39.22
N SER A 17 3.89 -30.30 39.93
CA SER A 17 4.20 -28.93 39.50
C SER A 17 5.71 -28.73 39.34
N TRP A 18 6.50 -29.18 40.32
CA TRP A 18 7.95 -29.13 40.26
C TRP A 18 8.50 -29.90 39.04
N LEU A 19 7.97 -31.10 38.79
CA LEU A 19 8.39 -31.92 37.66
C LEU A 19 7.99 -31.27 36.33
N LEU A 20 6.81 -30.66 36.24
CA LEU A 20 6.33 -29.97 35.04
C LEU A 20 7.22 -28.78 34.67
N VAL A 21 7.66 -28.00 35.66
CA VAL A 21 8.62 -26.90 35.48
C VAL A 21 9.96 -27.42 34.96
N LEU A 22 10.44 -28.57 35.47
CA LEU A 22 11.68 -29.19 35.00
C LEU A 22 11.58 -29.76 33.58
N ILE A 23 10.44 -30.35 33.20
CA ILE A 23 10.25 -31.00 31.90
C ILE A 23 9.87 -29.95 30.82
N SER A 24 9.25 -28.83 31.20
CA SER A 24 8.87 -27.72 30.31
C SER A 24 9.98 -27.30 29.31
N PRO A 25 11.22 -26.98 29.74
CA PRO A 25 12.28 -26.59 28.81
C PRO A 25 12.73 -27.72 27.87
N LEU A 26 12.59 -28.99 28.28
CA LEU A 26 12.94 -30.15 27.44
C LEU A 26 11.93 -30.34 26.31
N ILE A 27 10.64 -30.22 26.63
CA ILE A 27 9.56 -30.35 25.64
C ILE A 27 9.60 -29.16 24.68
N TRP A 28 9.81 -27.95 25.19
CA TRP A 28 9.89 -26.73 24.38
C TRP A 28 10.98 -26.82 23.31
N ARG A 29 12.17 -27.34 23.65
CA ARG A 29 13.26 -27.57 22.69
C ARG A 29 12.86 -28.55 21.57
N LYS A 30 12.14 -29.62 21.88
CA LYS A 30 11.69 -30.59 20.87
C LYS A 30 10.56 -30.05 20.01
N VAL A 31 9.58 -29.37 20.60
CA VAL A 31 8.47 -28.75 19.87
C VAL A 31 8.97 -27.64 18.94
N LEU A 32 9.91 -26.80 19.39
CA LEU A 32 10.56 -25.78 18.55
C LEU A 32 11.27 -26.39 17.35
N HIS A 33 12.00 -27.48 17.53
CA HIS A 33 12.69 -28.14 16.42
C HIS A 33 11.69 -28.72 15.39
N PHE A 34 10.59 -29.31 15.84
CA PHE A 34 9.52 -29.79 14.95
C PHE A 34 8.76 -28.65 14.26
N ALA A 35 8.50 -27.55 14.99
CA ALA A 35 7.89 -26.35 14.43
C ALA A 35 8.81 -25.74 13.37
N TYR A 36 10.11 -25.63 13.65
CA TYR A 36 11.12 -25.15 12.70
C TYR A 36 11.12 -26.03 11.44
N LYS A 37 11.18 -27.36 11.57
CA LYS A 37 11.14 -28.27 10.42
C LYS A 37 9.83 -28.16 9.61
N SER A 38 8.69 -27.99 10.29
CA SER A 38 7.38 -27.87 9.65
C SER A 38 7.18 -26.51 8.96
N VAL A 39 7.76 -25.46 9.54
CA VAL A 39 7.74 -24.09 9.01
C VAL A 39 8.73 -23.98 7.85
N SER A 40 9.94 -24.54 7.96
CA SER A 40 10.91 -24.62 6.85
C SER A 40 10.39 -25.42 5.65
N ALA A 41 9.50 -26.39 5.85
CA ALA A 41 8.84 -27.11 4.75
C ALA A 41 7.66 -26.36 4.12
N LYS A 42 7.10 -25.35 4.81
CA LYS A 42 5.92 -24.60 4.39
C LYS A 42 6.19 -23.15 4.01
N ILE A 43 7.34 -22.57 4.39
CA ILE A 43 7.83 -21.30 3.87
C ILE A 43 8.46 -21.61 2.52
N PRO A 44 7.84 -21.23 1.39
CA PRO A 44 8.27 -21.68 0.07
C PRO A 44 9.49 -20.93 -0.48
N LEU A 45 10.22 -20.16 0.34
CA LEU A 45 11.37 -19.37 -0.12
C LEU A 45 12.54 -19.56 0.84
N SER A 46 13.65 -20.02 0.27
CA SER A 46 14.95 -20.12 0.96
C SER A 46 15.35 -18.75 1.52
N LEU A 47 16.12 -18.71 2.63
CA LEU A 47 16.62 -17.46 3.23
C LEU A 47 17.29 -16.54 2.19
N ILE A 48 18.01 -17.16 1.23
CA ILE A 48 18.68 -16.46 0.12
C ILE A 48 17.67 -15.79 -0.82
N GLU A 49 16.52 -16.43 -1.04
CA GLU A 49 15.47 -15.94 -1.92
C GLU A 49 14.69 -14.80 -1.27
N ILE A 50 14.47 -14.85 0.04
CA ILE A 50 13.91 -13.75 0.82
C ILE A 50 14.84 -12.52 0.73
N GLN A 51 16.14 -12.74 0.90
CA GLN A 51 17.13 -11.66 0.79
C GLN A 51 17.22 -11.11 -0.64
N ALA A 52 17.14 -11.97 -1.66
CA ALA A 52 17.10 -11.55 -3.06
C ALA A 52 15.86 -10.70 -3.37
N ASN A 53 14.68 -11.09 -2.86
CA ASN A 53 13.45 -10.32 -3.03
C ASN A 53 13.53 -8.96 -2.32
N GLN A 54 14.12 -8.91 -1.12
CA GLN A 54 14.36 -7.65 -0.41
C GLN A 54 15.31 -6.74 -1.20
N ASN A 55 16.38 -7.28 -1.75
CA ASN A 55 17.33 -6.53 -2.58
C ASN A 55 16.65 -6.02 -3.86
N PHE A 56 15.80 -6.85 -4.49
CA PHE A 56 15.01 -6.47 -5.66
C PHE A 56 14.07 -5.29 -5.36
N LEU A 57 13.32 -5.36 -4.26
CA LEU A 57 12.43 -4.28 -3.81
C LEU A 57 13.21 -2.98 -3.52
N CYS A 58 14.37 -3.10 -2.88
CA CYS A 58 15.24 -1.96 -2.59
C CYS A 58 15.73 -1.30 -3.91
N ALA A 59 16.16 -2.11 -4.87
CA ALA A 59 16.61 -1.65 -6.17
C ALA A 59 15.48 -0.97 -6.96
N GLN A 60 14.29 -1.57 -6.96
CA GLN A 60 13.11 -0.98 -7.62
C GLN A 60 12.78 0.39 -7.03
N HIS A 61 12.75 0.50 -5.70
CA HIS A 61 12.47 1.75 -5.02
C HIS A 61 13.53 2.84 -5.31
N ALA A 62 14.81 2.46 -5.35
CA ALA A 62 15.89 3.39 -5.73
C ALA A 62 15.74 3.91 -7.17
N VAL A 63 15.36 3.02 -8.11
CA VAL A 63 15.11 3.39 -9.51
C VAL A 63 13.90 4.31 -9.64
N GLU A 64 12.81 4.01 -8.93
CA GLU A 64 11.62 4.86 -8.92
C GLU A 64 11.95 6.24 -8.37
N LEU A 65 12.67 6.33 -7.25
CA LEU A 65 13.09 7.60 -6.66
C LEU A 65 13.95 8.43 -7.63
N ALA A 66 14.93 7.80 -8.28
CA ALA A 66 15.76 8.47 -9.29
C ALA A 66 14.94 8.97 -10.48
N ARG A 67 13.97 8.18 -10.94
CA ARG A 67 13.06 8.58 -12.03
C ARG A 67 12.18 9.76 -11.63
N HIS A 68 11.69 9.79 -10.39
CA HIS A 68 10.92 10.91 -9.87
C HIS A 68 11.76 12.19 -9.76
N ALA A 69 12.99 12.11 -9.27
CA ALA A 69 13.93 13.23 -9.23
C ALA A 69 14.21 13.79 -10.63
N GLN A 70 14.50 12.93 -11.61
CA GLN A 70 14.74 13.36 -12.99
C GLN A 70 13.51 14.05 -13.61
N LYS A 71 12.29 13.53 -13.35
CA LYS A 71 11.06 14.19 -13.79
C LYS A 71 10.94 15.58 -13.18
N TYR A 72 11.20 15.73 -11.88
CA TYR A 72 11.16 17.01 -11.20
C TYR A 72 12.14 18.02 -11.82
N ASP A 73 13.39 17.62 -12.04
CA ASP A 73 14.41 18.47 -12.68
C ASP A 73 13.99 18.90 -14.09
N SER A 74 13.40 17.99 -14.87
CA SER A 74 12.91 18.30 -16.22
C SER A 74 11.78 19.32 -16.21
N LEU A 75 10.85 19.21 -15.25
CA LEU A 75 9.76 20.17 -15.05
C LEU A 75 10.31 21.52 -14.60
N GLN A 76 11.27 21.52 -13.67
CA GLN A 76 11.91 22.74 -13.18
C GLN A 76 12.65 23.49 -14.30
N LYS A 77 13.38 22.77 -15.16
CA LYS A 77 14.04 23.37 -16.34
C LYS A 77 13.03 23.98 -17.31
N LYS A 78 11.94 23.27 -17.62
CA LYS A 78 10.86 23.80 -18.47
C LYS A 78 10.21 25.05 -17.86
N TYR A 79 9.95 25.03 -16.57
CA TYR A 79 9.40 26.18 -15.86
C TYR A 79 10.33 27.40 -15.89
N ALA A 80 11.64 27.19 -15.66
CA ALA A 80 12.63 28.25 -15.78
C ALA A 80 12.69 28.83 -17.19
N GLN A 81 12.64 27.99 -18.23
CA GLN A 81 12.59 28.42 -19.63
C GLN A 81 11.33 29.26 -19.94
N LEU A 82 10.15 28.81 -19.50
CA LEU A 82 8.90 29.55 -19.67
C LEU A 82 8.95 30.90 -18.95
N LYS A 83 9.53 30.95 -17.74
CA LYS A 83 9.69 32.20 -16.99
C LYS A 83 10.58 33.20 -17.73
N ILE A 84 11.68 32.74 -18.32
CA ILE A 84 12.59 33.58 -19.11
C ILE A 84 11.91 34.08 -20.39
N GLN A 85 11.16 33.23 -21.09
CA GLN A 85 10.42 33.64 -22.28
C GLN A 85 9.35 34.68 -21.95
N LEU A 86 8.61 34.49 -20.86
CA LEU A 86 7.61 35.45 -20.42
C LEU A 86 8.24 36.78 -20.01
N SER A 87 9.38 36.78 -19.31
CA SER A 87 10.08 38.02 -19.00
C SER A 87 10.58 38.73 -20.26
N LEU A 88 11.12 37.99 -21.23
CA LEU A 88 11.58 38.56 -22.50
C LEU A 88 10.42 39.14 -23.33
N GLN A 89 9.30 38.41 -23.44
CA GLN A 89 8.10 38.92 -24.12
C GLN A 89 7.54 40.14 -23.42
N LYS A 90 7.56 40.17 -22.08
CA LYS A 90 7.15 41.33 -21.30
C LYS A 90 8.07 42.53 -21.54
N GLU A 91 9.38 42.32 -21.64
CA GLU A 91 10.35 43.38 -21.97
C GLU A 91 10.15 43.91 -23.40
N GLN A 92 9.89 43.04 -24.37
CA GLN A 92 9.59 43.43 -25.75
C GLN A 92 8.29 44.23 -25.85
N LEU A 93 7.25 43.84 -25.11
CA LEU A 93 6.01 44.59 -25.00
C LEU A 93 6.25 45.94 -24.30
N CYS A 94 6.99 45.99 -23.20
CA CYS A 94 7.37 47.24 -22.54
C CYS A 94 8.16 48.17 -23.46
N SER A 95 9.10 47.64 -24.24
CA SER A 95 9.89 48.40 -25.21
C SER A 95 9.07 48.91 -26.39
N SER A 96 8.00 48.19 -26.78
CA SER A 96 7.10 48.62 -27.85
C SER A 96 6.11 49.71 -27.41
N TYR A 97 5.87 49.87 -26.10
CA TYR A 97 4.89 50.82 -25.55
C TYR A 97 5.52 52.13 -25.01
N PHE A 98 6.85 52.29 -25.00
CA PHE A 98 7.50 53.49 -24.43
C PHE A 98 8.77 53.95 -25.20
N PRO A 99 8.84 55.20 -25.72
CA PRO A 99 10.10 55.85 -26.10
C PRO A 99 10.78 56.50 -24.88
N PRO A 100 12.08 56.88 -24.97
CA PRO A 100 13.04 56.66 -23.89
C PRO A 100 13.07 57.78 -22.86
N GLN A 101 12.75 57.45 -21.60
CA GLN A 101 13.44 57.94 -20.42
C GLN A 101 13.23 56.93 -19.29
N CYS A 102 14.32 56.41 -18.70
CA CYS A 102 14.53 56.33 -17.25
C CYS A 102 15.72 55.43 -16.90
N THR A 103 16.80 56.09 -16.47
CA THR A 103 17.89 55.60 -15.61
C THR A 103 17.36 55.31 -14.18
N PRO A 104 18.14 54.66 -13.30
CA PRO A 104 17.67 53.58 -12.43
C PRO A 104 17.17 54.10 -11.08
N LEU A 105 16.05 53.59 -10.57
CA LEU A 105 15.76 53.76 -9.14
C LEU A 105 14.97 52.61 -8.50
N LEU A 106 15.44 52.33 -7.29
CA LEU A 106 14.97 51.44 -6.24
C LEU A 106 13.47 51.62 -5.91
N SER A 107 12.73 50.48 -5.85
CA SER A 107 11.47 50.12 -5.14
C SER A 107 10.54 51.22 -4.57
N PRO A 108 9.18 51.13 -4.68
CA PRO A 108 8.38 50.16 -3.88
C PRO A 108 7.03 49.64 -4.48
N LYS A 109 6.60 48.47 -3.97
CA LYS A 109 5.25 47.89 -3.77
C LYS A 109 3.99 48.52 -4.44
N THR A 110 3.24 47.67 -5.15
CA THR A 110 1.75 47.47 -5.28
C THR A 110 1.32 47.25 -6.75
N GLU A 111 1.06 46.01 -7.16
CA GLU A 111 -0.28 45.42 -7.39
C GLU A 111 -1.11 46.18 -8.45
N SER A 112 -1.25 45.68 -9.67
CA SER A 112 -2.26 44.72 -10.14
C SER A 112 -2.15 44.79 -11.67
N VAL A 113 -2.01 43.71 -12.43
CA VAL A 113 -3.03 43.19 -13.37
C VAL A 113 -2.38 41.96 -14.03
N GLU A 114 -2.43 40.80 -13.36
CA GLU A 114 -2.35 39.41 -13.91
C GLU A 114 -2.39 38.36 -12.77
N LYS A 115 -2.94 38.72 -11.60
CA LYS A 115 -2.90 37.89 -10.38
C LYS A 115 -4.16 37.06 -10.13
N LYS A 116 -5.20 37.10 -10.98
CA LYS A 116 -6.45 36.35 -10.70
C LYS A 116 -6.32 34.85 -11.02
N ASN A 117 -5.57 34.52 -12.06
CA ASN A 117 -5.49 33.16 -12.59
C ASN A 117 -4.55 32.29 -11.73
N ASN A 118 -3.42 32.88 -11.29
CA ASN A 118 -2.46 32.19 -10.43
C ASN A 118 -2.92 32.09 -8.97
N VAL A 119 -3.72 33.04 -8.47
CA VAL A 119 -4.28 32.99 -7.10
C VAL A 119 -5.36 31.92 -7.00
N LEU A 120 -6.17 31.72 -8.05
CA LEU A 120 -7.14 30.63 -8.07
C LEU A 120 -6.45 29.25 -8.12
N ALA A 121 -5.39 29.12 -8.94
CA ALA A 121 -4.60 27.91 -9.03
C ALA A 121 -3.86 27.61 -7.71
N THR A 122 -3.21 28.61 -7.07
CA THR A 122 -2.53 28.41 -5.79
C THR A 122 -3.51 28.08 -4.67
N ASN A 123 -4.68 28.72 -4.61
CA ASN A 123 -5.70 28.39 -3.63
C ASN A 123 -6.26 26.96 -3.83
N THR A 124 -6.34 26.49 -5.08
CA THR A 124 -6.75 25.12 -5.41
C THR A 124 -5.70 24.12 -4.93
N PHE A 125 -4.42 24.37 -5.23
CA PHE A 125 -3.31 23.53 -4.75
C PHE A 125 -3.18 23.53 -3.22
N ILE A 126 -3.36 24.68 -2.56
CA ILE A 126 -3.36 24.76 -1.08
C ILE A 126 -4.52 23.94 -0.50
N LYS A 127 -5.69 23.97 -1.13
CA LYS A 127 -6.85 23.17 -0.72
C LYS A 127 -6.57 21.67 -0.89
N GLU A 128 -5.92 21.27 -1.98
CA GLU A 128 -5.52 19.87 -2.21
C GLU A 128 -4.45 19.40 -1.23
N ILE A 129 -3.42 20.22 -0.96
CA ILE A 129 -2.37 19.91 0.03
C ILE A 129 -2.98 19.76 1.42
N LYS A 130 -3.94 20.62 1.78
CA LYS A 130 -4.67 20.52 3.05
C LYS A 130 -5.51 19.23 3.10
N ALA A 131 -6.21 18.89 2.03
CA ALA A 131 -6.98 17.65 1.92
C ALA A 131 -6.08 16.40 1.99
N MET A 132 -4.89 16.43 1.39
CA MET A 132 -3.92 15.34 1.51
C MET A 132 -3.38 15.22 2.94
N HIS A 133 -3.05 16.33 3.60
CA HIS A 133 -2.62 16.30 4.99
C HIS A 133 -3.68 15.72 5.92
N GLU A 134 -4.95 16.05 5.70
CA GLU A 134 -6.07 15.51 6.47
C GLU A 134 -6.26 14.00 6.21
N LYS A 135 -6.12 13.54 4.97
CA LYS A 135 -6.11 12.11 4.64
C LYS A 135 -4.94 11.38 5.30
N ILE A 136 -3.73 11.95 5.28
CA ILE A 136 -2.54 11.37 5.92
C ILE A 136 -2.76 11.29 7.45
N ALA A 137 -3.31 12.33 8.07
CA ALA A 137 -3.66 12.33 9.49
C ALA A 137 -4.73 11.29 9.81
N HIS A 138 -5.76 11.15 8.97
CA HIS A 138 -6.79 10.12 9.08
C HIS A 138 -6.20 8.70 9.02
N TYR A 139 -5.35 8.42 8.03
CA TYR A 139 -4.69 7.12 7.92
C TYR A 139 -3.74 6.85 9.09
N LYS A 140 -2.97 7.85 9.53
CA LYS A 140 -2.09 7.72 10.70
C LYS A 140 -2.88 7.44 11.97
N LYS A 141 -4.04 8.07 12.15
CA LYS A 141 -4.96 7.78 13.27
C LYS A 141 -5.52 6.36 13.18
N ARG A 142 -5.93 5.92 11.98
CA ARG A 142 -6.42 4.55 11.74
C ARG A 142 -5.34 3.50 12.05
N LEU A 143 -4.10 3.74 11.63
CA LEU A 143 -2.95 2.90 11.95
C LEU A 143 -2.63 2.87 13.45
N LYS A 144 -2.76 4.01 14.14
CA LYS A 144 -2.55 4.08 15.60
C LYS A 144 -3.67 3.35 16.37
N ASN A 145 -4.90 3.38 15.88
CA ASN A 145 -6.02 2.62 16.45
C ASN A 145 -5.83 1.11 16.29
N ILE A 146 -5.16 0.69 15.21
CA ILE A 146 -4.79 -0.72 14.98
C ILE A 146 -3.62 -1.15 15.89
N GLN A 147 -2.73 -0.23 16.31
CA GLN A 147 -1.58 -0.54 17.16
C GLN A 147 -1.85 -0.49 18.68
N ILE A 148 -2.94 0.14 19.14
CA ILE A 148 -3.21 0.32 20.59
C ILE A 148 -4.18 -0.73 21.17
N ASP A 149 -4.87 -1.50 20.34
CA ASP A 149 -5.84 -2.49 20.81
C ASP A 149 -5.25 -3.92 20.77
N GLU A 150 -4.40 -4.23 21.75
CA GLU A 150 -3.84 -5.56 21.97
C GLU A 150 -4.88 -6.56 22.56
N LEU A 151 -6.19 -6.29 22.46
CA LEU A 151 -7.21 -7.25 22.91
C LEU A 151 -8.59 -7.08 22.26
N ASP A 152 -8.70 -7.25 20.94
CA ASP A 152 -9.90 -7.90 20.40
C ASP A 152 -9.60 -8.73 19.15
N THR A 153 -9.37 -10.02 19.36
CA THR A 153 -9.04 -10.98 18.30
C THR A 153 -10.18 -11.11 17.29
N ALA A 154 -11.42 -10.88 17.72
CA ALA A 154 -12.61 -10.94 16.86
C ALA A 154 -12.68 -9.78 15.86
N ALA A 155 -12.37 -8.55 16.30
CA ALA A 155 -12.33 -7.37 15.42
C ALA A 155 -11.22 -7.49 14.36
N LYS A 156 -10.06 -8.06 14.73
CA LYS A 156 -8.96 -8.35 13.79
C LYS A 156 -9.38 -9.40 12.76
N ASP A 157 -10.00 -10.49 13.20
CA ASP A 157 -10.44 -11.55 12.29
C ASP A 157 -11.54 -11.06 11.34
N GLN A 158 -12.42 -10.16 11.79
CA GLN A 158 -13.40 -9.48 10.95
C GLN A 158 -12.74 -8.58 9.90
N LEU A 159 -11.77 -7.75 10.30
CA LEU A 159 -11.04 -6.88 9.36
C LEU A 159 -10.20 -7.69 8.36
N LEU A 160 -9.58 -8.77 8.80
CA LEU A 160 -8.85 -9.68 7.92
C LEU A 160 -9.78 -10.38 6.95
N HIS A 161 -10.97 -10.80 7.40
CA HIS A 161 -11.99 -11.38 6.54
C HIS A 161 -12.45 -10.37 5.48
N GLU A 162 -12.74 -9.12 5.87
CA GLU A 162 -13.17 -8.07 4.94
C GLU A 162 -12.08 -7.71 3.92
N LEU A 163 -10.83 -7.52 4.37
CA LEU A 163 -9.70 -7.31 3.45
C LEU A 163 -9.48 -8.51 2.51
N CYS A 164 -9.67 -9.73 3.01
CA CYS A 164 -9.56 -10.93 2.21
C CYS A 164 -10.67 -10.99 1.15
N GLU A 165 -11.90 -10.59 1.49
CA GLU A 165 -13.01 -10.48 0.53
C GLU A 165 -12.76 -9.40 -0.53
N GLU A 166 -12.30 -8.20 -0.15
CA GLU A 166 -11.93 -7.16 -1.12
C GLU A 166 -10.80 -7.64 -2.05
N THR A 167 -9.80 -8.33 -1.50
CA THR A 167 -8.69 -8.87 -2.29
C THR A 167 -9.17 -9.98 -3.23
N LYS A 168 -10.10 -10.85 -2.79
CA LYS A 168 -10.73 -11.87 -3.64
C LYS A 168 -11.53 -11.23 -4.77
N GLU A 169 -12.28 -10.16 -4.50
CA GLU A 169 -13.03 -9.45 -5.53
C GLU A 169 -12.10 -8.80 -6.56
N LEU A 170 -11.04 -8.12 -6.10
CA LEU A 170 -10.06 -7.48 -6.96
C LEU A 170 -9.33 -8.52 -7.82
N ALA A 171 -8.81 -9.59 -7.19
CA ALA A 171 -8.12 -10.68 -7.88
C ALA A 171 -9.05 -11.36 -8.90
N ALA A 172 -10.31 -11.59 -8.54
CA ALA A 172 -11.28 -12.18 -9.46
C ALA A 172 -11.57 -11.28 -10.66
N THR A 173 -11.68 -9.96 -10.44
CA THR A 173 -11.91 -8.97 -11.49
C THR A 173 -10.72 -8.86 -12.43
N LEU A 174 -9.51 -8.82 -11.89
CA LEU A 174 -8.28 -8.76 -12.68
C LEU A 174 -8.05 -10.06 -13.47
N ALA A 175 -8.22 -11.22 -12.84
CA ALA A 175 -8.13 -12.51 -13.52
C ALA A 175 -9.20 -12.67 -14.61
N ALA A 176 -10.42 -12.17 -14.40
CA ALA A 176 -11.45 -12.14 -15.42
C ALA A 176 -11.05 -11.28 -16.62
N HIS A 177 -10.49 -10.10 -16.38
CA HIS A 177 -10.03 -9.21 -17.44
C HIS A 177 -8.89 -9.85 -18.26
N ILE A 178 -7.92 -10.48 -17.58
CA ILE A 178 -6.82 -11.20 -18.23
C ILE A 178 -7.37 -12.37 -19.05
N ALA A 179 -8.28 -13.18 -18.51
CA ALA A 179 -8.87 -14.31 -19.22
C ALA A 179 -9.69 -13.90 -20.45
N ILE A 180 -10.32 -12.73 -20.42
CA ILE A 180 -11.02 -12.16 -21.59
C ILE A 180 -10.00 -11.70 -22.64
N LYS A 181 -8.94 -10.99 -22.21
CA LYS A 181 -7.90 -10.48 -23.10
C LYS A 181 -7.08 -11.60 -23.77
N GLU A 182 -6.75 -12.65 -23.04
CA GLU A 182 -6.01 -13.82 -23.53
C GLU A 182 -6.86 -14.81 -24.33
N GLY A 183 -8.19 -14.67 -24.29
CA GLY A 183 -9.11 -15.49 -25.07
C GLY A 183 -9.24 -16.94 -24.57
N LYS A 184 -9.74 -17.83 -25.43
CA LYS A 184 -10.16 -19.20 -25.07
C LYS A 184 -9.02 -20.09 -24.57
N ASP A 185 -7.78 -19.78 -24.96
CA ASP A 185 -6.59 -20.59 -24.66
C ASP A 185 -5.88 -20.20 -23.36
N SER A 186 -6.37 -19.16 -22.66
CA SER A 186 -5.83 -18.74 -21.37
C SER A 186 -5.77 -19.89 -20.36
N SER A 187 -4.64 -20.01 -19.66
CA SER A 187 -4.46 -20.93 -18.54
C SER A 187 -5.52 -20.72 -17.46
N ILE A 188 -6.01 -19.48 -17.29
CA ILE A 188 -7.07 -19.13 -16.35
C ILE A 188 -8.38 -19.82 -16.74
N ASN A 189 -8.73 -19.84 -18.04
CA ASN A 189 -9.94 -20.51 -18.54
C ASN A 189 -9.90 -22.03 -18.34
N LYS A 190 -8.72 -22.65 -18.42
CA LYS A 190 -8.54 -24.09 -18.11
C LYS A 190 -8.71 -24.37 -16.62
N LEU A 191 -8.08 -23.56 -15.77
CA LEU A 191 -8.14 -23.71 -14.30
C LEU A 191 -9.56 -23.54 -13.76
N ILE A 192 -10.28 -22.51 -14.22
CA ILE A 192 -11.65 -22.29 -13.76
C ILE A 192 -12.59 -23.41 -14.20
N LYS A 193 -12.36 -24.09 -15.33
CA LYS A 193 -13.20 -25.21 -15.79
C LYS A 193 -13.10 -26.44 -14.89
N GLY A 194 -11.97 -26.62 -14.20
CA GLY A 194 -11.73 -27.75 -13.28
C GLY A 194 -12.36 -27.61 -11.90
N SER A 195 -12.67 -26.39 -11.44
CA SER A 195 -13.24 -26.16 -10.11
C SER A 195 -14.75 -26.41 -10.09
N LYS A 196 -15.23 -27.31 -9.20
CA LYS A 196 -16.66 -27.60 -8.98
C LYS A 196 -17.27 -26.83 -7.79
N ASN A 197 -16.46 -26.17 -6.97
CA ASN A 197 -16.92 -25.51 -5.75
C ASN A 197 -17.51 -24.12 -6.05
N LYS A 198 -18.74 -23.86 -5.61
CA LYS A 198 -19.46 -22.59 -5.84
C LYS A 198 -18.87 -21.39 -5.07
N ASN A 199 -18.20 -21.65 -3.95
CA ASN A 199 -17.66 -20.60 -3.06
C ASN A 199 -16.15 -20.37 -3.26
N ASP A 200 -15.56 -21.02 -4.26
CA ASP A 200 -14.15 -20.89 -4.60
C ASP A 200 -13.91 -19.68 -5.54
N LEU A 201 -12.70 -19.14 -5.51
CA LEU A 201 -12.28 -17.98 -6.31
C LEU A 201 -12.52 -18.22 -7.81
N ALA A 202 -12.32 -19.45 -8.28
CA ALA A 202 -12.60 -19.85 -9.67
C ALA A 202 -14.07 -19.65 -10.09
N SER A 203 -15.01 -19.83 -9.16
CA SER A 203 -16.44 -19.57 -9.41
C SER A 203 -16.76 -18.09 -9.45
N TYR A 204 -16.11 -17.30 -8.59
CA TYR A 204 -16.19 -15.84 -8.63
C TYR A 204 -15.66 -15.26 -9.94
N ILE A 205 -14.49 -15.76 -10.41
CA ILE A 205 -13.90 -15.38 -11.70
C ILE A 205 -14.88 -15.72 -12.85
N ARG A 206 -15.45 -16.93 -12.88
CA ARG A 206 -16.46 -17.31 -13.90
C ARG A 206 -17.65 -16.36 -13.91
N LYS A 207 -18.21 -16.05 -12.73
CA LYS A 207 -19.34 -15.12 -12.59
C LYS A 207 -18.99 -13.72 -13.13
N LYS A 208 -17.79 -13.20 -12.81
CA LYS A 208 -17.30 -11.91 -13.30
C LYS A 208 -17.08 -11.91 -14.81
N ILE A 209 -16.48 -12.95 -15.40
CA ILE A 209 -16.30 -13.12 -16.86
C ILE A 209 -17.65 -13.11 -17.60
N VAL A 210 -18.65 -13.84 -17.08
CA VAL A 210 -19.99 -13.88 -17.68
C VAL A 210 -20.67 -12.52 -17.62
N ASN A 211 -20.58 -11.81 -16.49
CA ASN A 211 -21.12 -10.46 -16.35
C ASN A 211 -20.42 -9.45 -17.27
N THR A 212 -19.09 -9.49 -17.39
CA THR A 212 -18.34 -8.57 -18.28
C THR A 212 -18.62 -8.83 -19.76
N LYS A 213 -18.90 -10.07 -20.17
CA LYS A 213 -19.38 -10.36 -21.54
C LYS A 213 -20.82 -9.88 -21.80
N LYS A 214 -21.64 -9.75 -20.75
CA LYS A 214 -23.04 -9.31 -20.86
C LYS A 214 -23.19 -7.78 -20.90
N THR A 215 -22.18 -7.06 -20.42
CA THR A 215 -22.11 -5.59 -20.50
C THR A 215 -21.01 -5.21 -21.51
N PRO A 216 -21.34 -4.95 -22.79
CA PRO A 216 -20.37 -4.40 -23.72
C PRO A 216 -20.07 -2.96 -23.28
N LEU A 217 -18.87 -2.72 -22.74
CA LEU A 217 -18.38 -1.38 -22.48
C LEU A 217 -17.68 -0.85 -23.76
N PRO A 218 -17.83 0.44 -24.10
CA PRO A 218 -17.49 0.98 -25.41
C PRO A 218 -15.97 1.07 -25.59
N GLU A 219 -15.50 0.70 -26.77
CA GLU A 219 -14.14 0.98 -27.23
C GLU A 219 -13.95 2.49 -27.33
N ASN A 220 -12.86 2.99 -26.73
CA ASN A 220 -12.33 4.33 -26.94
C ASN A 220 -10.81 4.24 -26.92
#